data_AF-X1F202-F1
#
_entry.id   AF-X1F202-F1
#
_cell.length_a   1.000
_cell.length_b   1.000
_cell.length_c   1.000
_cell.angle_alpha   90.00
_cell.angle_beta   90.00
_cell.angle_gamma   90.00
#
_symmetry.space_group_name_H-M   'P 1'
#
loop_
_entity.id
_entity.type
_entity.pdbx_description
1 polymer ?
#
loop_
_entity_poly.entity_id
_entity_poly.type
_entity_poly.pdbx_seq_one_letter_code
_entity_poly.pdbx_strand_id
1 'polypeptide(L)'
;MINEKNGKILLQSLIVISIRFFYIIIGGPEYITSSLTNDDSYYYFNTAWNTKLYGFVTFDSIHKTNGVHLLWFFIVYFLSFLTNSKELFLIILMMVNVIIMGFSFIPIWI
;
A
#
# COMPACT_ATOMS: atom_id res chain seq x y z
N MET A 1 -14.56 9.42 26.83
CA MET A 1 -15.48 10.35 26.12
C MET A 1 -14.70 10.90 24.92
N ILE A 2 -15.03 10.49 23.70
CA ILE A 2 -14.32 11.00 22.50
C ILE A 2 -14.65 12.49 22.37
N ASN A 3 -13.63 13.35 22.36
CA ASN A 3 -13.79 14.78 22.14
C ASN A 3 -14.55 15.01 20.81
N GLU A 4 -15.52 15.93 20.76
CA GLU A 4 -16.38 16.17 19.59
C GLU A 4 -15.56 16.42 18.31
N LYS A 5 -14.40 17.07 18.44
CA LYS A 5 -13.42 17.26 17.35
C LYS A 5 -12.83 15.94 16.84
N ASN A 6 -12.46 15.03 17.75
CA ASN A 6 -11.91 13.72 17.41
C ASN A 6 -12.97 12.82 16.78
N GLY A 7 -14.24 12.95 17.20
CA GLY A 7 -15.37 12.26 16.59
C GLY A 7 -15.58 12.65 15.12
N LYS A 8 -15.47 13.94 14.80
CA LYS A 8 -15.58 14.45 13.42
C LYS A 8 -14.43 13.96 12.53
N ILE A 9 -13.19 13.95 13.03
CA ILE A 9 -12.02 13.43 12.29
C ILE A 9 -12.19 11.94 11.98
N LEU A 10 -12.58 11.14 12.99
CA LEU A 10 -12.78 9.70 12.81
C LEU A 10 -13.86 9.42 11.75
N LEU A 11 -14.98 10.16 11.79
CA LEU A 11 -16.05 10.03 10.81
C LEU A 11 -15.58 10.36 9.39
N GLN A 12 -14.82 11.46 9.22
CA GLN A 12 -14.27 11.84 7.91
C GLN A 12 -13.33 10.76 7.34
N SER A 13 -12.47 10.19 8.18
CA SER A 13 -11.56 9.12 7.77
C SER A 13 -12.30 7.86 7.33
N LEU A 14 -13.32 7.44 8.09
CA LEU A 14 -14.16 6.30 7.74
C LEU A 14 -14.86 6.52 6.40
N ILE A 15 -15.36 7.73 6.13
CA ILE A 15 -15.98 8.07 4.84
C ILE A 15 -14.97 7.95 3.70
N VAL A 16 -13.76 8.51 3.83
CA VAL A 16 -12.72 8.43 2.78
C VAL A 16 -12.30 6.99 2.52
N ILE A 17 -12.11 6.19 3.57
CA ILE A 17 -11.77 4.76 3.45
C ILE A 17 -12.90 4.01 2.73
N SER A 18 -14.16 4.27 3.11
CA SER A 18 -15.33 3.60 2.53
C SER A 18 -15.49 3.92 1.05
N ILE A 19 -15.28 5.19 0.65
CA ILE A 19 -15.31 5.60 -0.76
C ILE A 19 -14.22 4.89 -1.57
N ARG A 20 -12.99 4.78 -1.04
CA ARG A 20 -11.92 4.05 -1.72
C ARG A 20 -12.23 2.57 -1.89
N PHE A 21 -12.74 1.91 -0.84
CA PHE A 21 -13.16 0.51 -0.94
C PHE A 21 -14.28 0.30 -1.95
N PHE A 22 -15.25 1.21 -1.98
CA PHE A 22 -16.33 1.19 -2.96
C PHE A 22 -15.80 1.23 -4.40
N TYR A 23 -14.86 2.14 -4.70
CA TYR A 23 -14.23 2.21 -6.02
C TYR A 23 -13.41 0.97 -6.37
N ILE A 24 -12.69 0.38 -5.40
CA ILE A 24 -11.92 -0.86 -5.61
C ILE A 24 -12.87 -2.03 -5.95
N ILE A 25 -14.00 -2.15 -5.24
CA ILE A 25 -14.97 -3.23 -5.46
C ILE A 25 -15.65 -3.09 -6.83
N ILE A 26 -16.06 -1.88 -7.21
CA ILE A 26 -16.77 -1.64 -8.47
C ILE A 26 -15.83 -1.69 -9.68
N GLY A 27 -14.62 -1.13 -9.52
CA GLY A 27 -13.69 -0.96 -10.62
C GLY A 27 -12.94 -2.23 -11.01
N GLY A 28 -12.95 -3.26 -10.17
CA GLY A 28 -12.26 -4.53 -10.46
C GLY A 28 -10.74 -4.38 -10.62
N PRO A 29 -10.07 -5.42 -11.15
CA PRO A 29 -8.62 -5.40 -11.37
C PRO A 29 -8.17 -4.27 -12.30
N GLU A 30 -8.94 -3.95 -13.34
CA GLU A 30 -8.57 -2.90 -14.31
C GLU A 30 -8.47 -1.52 -13.65
N TYR A 31 -9.41 -1.17 -12.78
CA TYR A 31 -9.35 0.09 -12.03
C TYR A 31 -8.13 0.15 -11.13
N ILE A 32 -7.80 -0.94 -10.44
CA ILE A 32 -6.61 -1.00 -9.57
C ILE A 32 -5.34 -0.76 -10.40
N THR A 33 -5.23 -1.40 -11.56
CA THR A 33 -4.05 -1.26 -12.43
C THR A 33 -3.93 0.06 -13.18
N SER A 34 -5.00 0.85 -13.27
CA SER A 34 -5.02 2.13 -14.01
C SER A 34 -5.06 3.37 -13.11
N SER A 35 -5.55 3.24 -11.87
CA SER A 35 -5.75 4.38 -10.96
C SER A 35 -4.92 4.32 -9.68
N LEU A 36 -4.53 3.12 -9.20
CA LEU A 36 -3.75 2.93 -7.97
C LEU A 36 -2.24 2.80 -8.22
N THR A 37 -1.86 2.50 -9.46
CA THR A 37 -0.49 2.58 -10.00
C THR A 37 -0.11 4.05 -10.28
N ASN A 38 -0.13 4.86 -9.22
CA ASN A 38 0.66 6.09 -9.20
C ASN A 38 2.15 5.72 -9.26
N ASP A 39 2.96 6.55 -9.90
CA ASP A 39 4.36 6.24 -10.27
C ASP A 39 5.14 5.61 -9.11
N ASP A 40 5.08 6.25 -7.93
CA ASP A 40 5.75 5.77 -6.71
C ASP A 40 5.21 4.41 -6.23
N SER A 41 3.89 4.24 -6.11
CA SER A 41 3.28 2.99 -5.62
C SER A 41 3.67 1.80 -6.50
N TYR A 42 3.64 2.00 -7.82
CA TYR A 42 4.07 0.98 -8.77
C TYR A 42 5.57 0.73 -8.68
N TYR A 43 6.38 1.77 -8.52
CA TYR A 43 7.83 1.66 -8.36
C TYR A 43 8.20 0.80 -7.14
N TYR A 44 7.60 1.00 -5.97
CA TYR A 44 7.84 0.14 -4.80
C TYR A 44 7.36 -1.29 -5.01
N PHE A 45 6.15 -1.46 -5.51
CA PHE A 45 5.56 -2.77 -5.78
C PHE A 45 6.44 -3.61 -6.71
N ASN A 46 6.81 -3.03 -7.85
CA ASN A 46 7.58 -3.72 -8.87
C ASN A 46 9.03 -3.94 -8.43
N THR A 47 9.65 -2.94 -7.78
CA THR A 47 11.04 -3.08 -7.27
C THR A 47 11.12 -4.18 -6.21
N ALA A 48 10.18 -4.24 -5.27
CA ALA A 48 10.14 -5.30 -4.25
C ALA A 48 9.93 -6.68 -4.87
N TRP A 49 9.00 -6.80 -5.82
CA TRP A 49 8.74 -8.06 -6.54
C TRP A 49 9.97 -8.54 -7.30
N ASN A 50 10.63 -7.65 -8.03
CA ASN A 50 11.84 -8.00 -8.77
C ASN A 50 13.01 -8.32 -7.84
N THR A 51 13.13 -7.63 -6.70
CA THR A 51 14.15 -7.98 -5.69
C THR A 51 13.95 -9.41 -5.17
N LYS A 52 12.71 -9.85 -4.97
CA LYS A 52 12.40 -11.23 -4.60
C LYS A 52 12.84 -12.22 -5.69
N LEU A 53 12.63 -11.89 -6.96
CA LEU A 53 12.95 -12.79 -8.08
C LEU A 53 14.44 -12.85 -8.41
N TYR A 54 15.15 -11.72 -8.38
CA TYR A 54 16.51 -11.60 -8.89
C TYR A 54 17.57 -11.48 -7.79
N GLY A 55 17.18 -11.31 -6.53
CA GLY A 55 18.10 -11.26 -5.38
C GLY A 55 18.87 -9.96 -5.23
N PHE A 56 18.55 -8.92 -6.01
CA PHE A 56 19.10 -7.57 -5.85
C PHE A 56 18.04 -6.50 -6.12
N VAL A 57 18.22 -5.31 -5.55
CA VAL A 57 17.24 -4.22 -5.66
C VAL A 57 17.23 -3.67 -7.08
N THR A 58 16.15 -3.91 -7.82
CA THR A 58 16.00 -3.51 -9.22
C THR A 58 14.54 -3.26 -9.59
N PHE A 59 14.29 -2.26 -10.43
CA PHE A 59 12.97 -1.99 -10.99
C PHE A 59 12.78 -2.64 -12.36
N ASP A 60 13.81 -2.64 -13.22
CA ASP A 60 13.75 -3.14 -14.59
C ASP A 60 14.27 -4.59 -14.73
N SER A 61 14.71 -5.22 -13.64
CA SER A 61 15.33 -6.55 -13.60
C SER A 61 16.77 -6.62 -14.11
N ILE A 62 17.34 -5.51 -14.55
CA ILE A 62 18.66 -5.45 -15.19
C ILE A 62 19.61 -4.62 -14.34
N HIS A 63 19.20 -3.41 -13.97
CA HIS A 63 20.05 -2.45 -13.28
C HIS A 63 19.71 -2.37 -11.79
N LYS A 64 20.75 -2.20 -10.96
CA LYS A 64 20.56 -1.89 -9.54
C LYS A 64 19.94 -0.50 -9.40
N THR A 65 19.01 -0.34 -8.46
CA THR A 65 18.34 0.93 -8.20
C THR A 65 18.31 1.27 -6.71
N ASN A 66 18.32 2.57 -6.39
CA ASN A 66 18.35 3.10 -5.02
C ASN A 66 17.26 4.17 -4.78
N GLY A 67 16.27 4.30 -5.68
CA GLY A 67 15.23 5.34 -5.60
C GLY A 67 14.16 5.10 -4.52
N VAL A 68 14.36 4.13 -3.63
CA VAL A 68 13.38 3.73 -2.62
C VAL A 68 13.78 4.18 -1.22
N HIS A 69 12.80 4.58 -0.42
CA HIS A 69 12.95 4.74 1.02
C HIS A 69 13.06 3.37 1.69
N LEU A 70 14.21 3.07 2.28
CA LEU A 70 14.60 1.72 2.70
C LEU A 70 13.61 1.07 3.69
N LEU A 71 13.12 1.82 4.68
CA LEU A 71 12.18 1.26 5.66
C LEU A 71 10.90 0.76 4.99
N TRP A 72 10.32 1.59 4.11
CA TRP A 72 9.09 1.23 3.42
C TRP A 72 9.33 0.12 2.41
N PHE A 73 10.44 0.20 1.67
CA PHE A 73 10.87 -0.85 0.76
C PHE A 73 10.98 -2.21 1.44
N PHE A 74 11.63 -2.31 2.60
CA PHE A 74 11.76 -3.59 3.29
C PHE A 74 10.41 -4.15 3.73
N ILE A 75 9.49 -3.32 4.21
CA ILE A 75 8.13 -3.76 4.52
C ILE A 75 7.47 -4.37 3.28
N VAL A 76 7.49 -3.65 2.16
CA VAL A 76 6.90 -4.10 0.89
C VAL A 76 7.60 -5.38 0.38
N TYR A 77 8.92 -5.44 0.46
CA TYR A 77 9.74 -6.60 0.07
C TYR A 77 9.42 -7.84 0.90
N PHE A 78 9.34 -7.74 2.23
CA PHE A 78 9.01 -8.90 3.08
C PHE A 78 7.58 -9.39 2.85
N LEU A 79 6.63 -8.49 2.60
CA LEU A 79 5.26 -8.88 2.24
C LEU A 79 5.21 -9.68 0.93
N SER A 80 6.14 -9.48 0.01
CA SER A 80 6.20 -10.23 -1.26
C SER A 80 6.48 -11.73 -1.07
N PHE A 81 7.02 -12.14 0.07
CA PHE A 81 7.26 -13.56 0.39
C PHE A 81 6.00 -14.30 0.86
N LEU A 82 4.92 -13.59 1.20
CA LEU A 82 3.65 -14.20 1.63
C LEU A 82 2.88 -14.86 0.49
N THR A 83 3.27 -14.61 -0.77
CA THR A 83 2.56 -15.10 -1.95
C THR A 83 3.49 -15.24 -3.14
N ASN A 84 3.18 -16.16 -4.05
CA ASN A 84 3.85 -16.29 -5.34
C ASN A 84 3.04 -15.68 -6.51
N SER A 85 1.84 -15.17 -6.25
CA SER A 85 1.07 -14.38 -7.22
C SER A 85 1.30 -12.89 -7.02
N LYS A 86 1.66 -12.20 -8.11
CA LYS A 86 1.86 -10.75 -8.16
C LYS A 86 0.56 -9.98 -7.88
N GLU A 87 -0.59 -10.52 -8.31
CA GLU A 87 -1.92 -9.96 -8.04
C GLU A 87 -2.27 -10.07 -6.55
N LEU A 88 -2.06 -11.24 -5.95
CA LEU A 88 -2.31 -11.44 -4.52
C LEU A 88 -1.37 -10.57 -3.67
N PHE A 89 -0.14 -10.32 -4.14
CA PHE A 89 0.79 -9.42 -3.47
C PHE A 89 0.26 -7.98 -3.44
N LEU A 90 -0.30 -7.51 -4.57
CA LEU A 90 -0.93 -6.19 -4.64
C LEU A 90 -2.10 -6.07 -3.66
N ILE A 91 -2.95 -7.10 -3.58
CA ILE A 91 -4.07 -7.15 -2.63
C ILE A 91 -3.56 -7.07 -1.18
N ILE A 92 -2.54 -7.87 -0.82
CA ILE A 92 -1.93 -7.84 0.51
C ILE A 92 -1.41 -6.44 0.84
N LEU A 93 -0.69 -5.80 -0.09
CA LEU A 93 -0.18 -4.44 0.11
C LEU A 93 -1.30 -3.41 0.29
N MET A 94 -2.39 -3.52 -0.47
CA MET A 94 -3.55 -2.65 -0.31
C MET A 94 -4.19 -2.82 1.07
N MET A 95 -4.33 -4.07 1.55
CA MET A 95 -4.84 -4.35 2.89
C MET A 95 -3.94 -3.78 4.00
N VAL A 96 -2.62 -3.95 3.88
CA VAL A 96 -1.66 -3.36 4.83
C VAL A 96 -1.73 -1.83 4.83
N ASN A 97 -1.82 -1.20 3.65
CA ASN A 97 -1.99 0.26 3.55
C ASN A 97 -3.25 0.74 4.25
N VAL A 98 -4.38 0.05 4.09
CA VAL A 98 -5.62 0.38 4.80
C VAL A 98 -5.45 0.27 6.31
N ILE A 99 -4.77 -0.76 6.79
CA ILE A 99 -4.50 -0.96 8.22
C ILE A 99 -3.61 0.16 8.78
N ILE A 100 -2.50 0.49 8.11
CA ILE A 100 -1.60 1.59 8.49
C ILE A 100 -2.36 2.92 8.48
N MET A 101 -3.16 3.16 7.45
CA MET A 101 -4.01 4.34 7.37
C MET A 101 -5.01 4.39 8.54
N GLY A 102 -5.62 3.27 8.92
CA GLY A 102 -6.45 3.16 10.11
C GLY A 102 -5.71 3.53 11.40
N PHE A 103 -4.50 3.01 11.58
CA PHE A 103 -3.65 3.34 12.74
C PHE A 103 -3.30 4.83 12.81
N SER A 104 -3.12 5.51 11.68
CA SER A 104 -2.81 6.94 11.65
C SER A 104 -3.90 7.85 12.25
N PHE A 105 -5.12 7.33 12.39
CA PHE A 105 -6.25 8.04 13.00
C PHE A 105 -6.47 7.72 14.48
N ILE A 106 -5.69 6.80 15.07
CA ILE A 106 -5.74 6.56 16.51
C ILE A 106 -5.17 7.81 17.20
N PRO A 107 -5.98 8.52 18.02
CA PRO A 107 -5.47 9.68 18.75
C PRO A 107 -4.36 9.22 19.70
N ILE A 108 -3.13 9.68 19.44
CA ILE A 108 -2.02 9.49 20.36
C ILE A 108 -2.22 10.53 21.47
N TRP A 109 -2.88 10.12 22.55
CA TRP A 109 -2.91 10.90 23.79
C TRP A 109 -1.57 10.67 24.49
N ILE A 110 -0.58 11.50 24.18
CA ILE A 110 0.61 11.72 25.00
C ILE A 110 0.51 13.12 25.58
#